data_AF-A0A4Y2HC28-F1
#
_entry.id   AF-A0A4Y2HC28-F1
#
_cell.length_a   1.000
_cell.length_b   1.000
_cell.length_c   1.000
_cell.angle_alpha   90.00
_cell.angle_beta   90.00
_cell.angle_gamma   90.00
#
_symmetry.space_group_name_H-M   'P 1'
#
loop_
_entity.id
_entity.type
_entity.pdbx_description
1 polymer ?
#
loop_
_entity_poly.entity_id
_entity_poly.type
_entity_poly.pdbx_seq_one_letter_code
_entity_poly.pdbx_strand_id
1 'polypeptide(L)'
;MQKNVSWVKAHAGNIGNENADQLAKDATQHGQPYSLTKLPKPHRKGLLRKSMLEEWQTLWKNGDTGRNIYNIMPLVSLRPTNCIREAVIFFNQHGPS
;
A
#
# COMPACT_ATOMS: atom_id res chain seq x y z
N MET A 1 28.37 3.88 31.30
CA MET A 1 28.64 5.21 30.71
C MET A 1 27.37 6.05 30.81
N GLN A 2 27.35 7.05 31.69
CA GLN A 2 26.20 7.94 31.86
C GLN A 2 26.44 9.17 30.97
N LYS A 3 25.52 9.45 30.03
CA LYS A 3 25.59 10.64 29.17
C LYS A 3 24.78 11.75 29.85
N ASN A 4 25.44 12.82 30.27
CA ASN A 4 24.78 14.04 30.72
C ASN A 4 24.46 14.91 29.50
N VAL A 5 23.21 15.35 29.41
CA VAL A 5 22.74 16.28 28.37
C VAL A 5 22.45 17.61 29.03
N SER A 6 23.07 18.68 28.53
CA SER A 6 22.85 20.06 28.98
C SER A 6 22.33 20.89 27.81
N TRP A 7 21.33 21.73 28.05
CA TRP A 7 20.79 22.66 27.06
C TRP A 7 21.53 23.99 27.09
N VAL A 8 21.95 24.45 25.91
CA VAL A 8 22.55 25.78 25.72
C VAL A 8 21.64 26.60 24.81
N LYS A 9 21.46 27.88 25.12
CA LYS A 9 20.57 28.79 24.40
C LYS A 9 21.15 29.15 23.03
N ALA A 10 20.29 29.19 22.00
CA ALA A 10 20.67 29.64 20.67
C ALA A 10 20.98 31.16 20.65
N HIS A 11 21.88 31.58 19.75
CA HIS A 11 22.30 32.97 19.53
C HIS A 11 23.00 33.67 20.72
N ALA A 12 23.65 32.88 21.58
CA ALA A 12 24.51 33.39 22.66
C ALA A 12 25.99 33.55 22.25
N GLY A 13 26.30 33.54 20.96
CA GLY A 13 27.68 33.59 20.44
C GLY A 13 28.44 32.25 20.55
N ASN A 14 27.74 31.15 20.78
CA ASN A 14 28.35 29.83 20.81
C ASN A 14 28.51 29.27 19.39
N ILE A 15 29.73 29.37 18.86
CA ILE A 15 30.10 29.02 17.48
C ILE A 15 29.61 27.63 17.08
N GLY A 16 29.71 26.64 17.97
CA GLY A 16 29.26 25.27 17.68
C GLY A 16 27.76 25.16 17.43
N ASN A 17 26.95 25.93 18.15
CA ASN A 17 25.49 25.93 17.97
C ASN A 17 25.07 26.70 16.72
N GLU A 18 25.76 27.80 16.42
CA GLU A 18 25.53 28.59 15.20
C GLU A 18 25.91 27.79 13.95
N ASN A 19 27.03 27.06 13.99
CA ASN A 19 27.41 26.16 12.91
C ASN A 19 26.40 25.02 12.72
N ALA A 20 25.89 24.43 13.82
CA ALA A 20 24.86 23.39 13.72
C ALA A 20 23.54 23.93 13.13
N ASP A 21 23.13 25.13 13.51
CA ASP A 21 21.93 25.80 12.99
C ASP A 21 22.09 26.17 11.51
N GLN A 22 23.26 26.67 11.11
CA GLN A 22 23.57 26.96 9.72
C GLN A 22 23.59 25.69 8.87
N LEU A 23 24.19 24.60 9.37
CA LEU A 23 24.16 23.30 8.69
C LEU A 23 22.74 22.76 8.53
N ALA A 24 21.87 22.95 9.53
CA ALA A 24 20.46 22.57 9.44
C ALA A 24 19.68 23.42 8.41
N LYS A 25 19.97 24.73 8.34
CA LYS A 25 19.40 25.64 7.34
C LYS A 25 19.88 25.31 5.93
N ASP A 26 21.17 25.08 5.75
CA ASP A 26 21.76 24.66 4.48
C ASP A 26 21.22 23.29 4.05
N ALA A 27 21.04 22.36 4.99
CA ALA A 27 20.39 21.07 4.70
C ALA A 27 18.90 21.21 4.33
N THR A 28 18.23 22.31 4.71
CA THR A 28 16.85 22.58 4.32
C THR A 28 16.77 23.33 2.99
N GLN A 29 17.71 24.24 2.71
CA GLN A 29 17.77 25.04 1.49
C GLN A 29 18.41 24.29 0.31
N HIS A 30 19.46 23.51 0.60
CA HIS A 30 20.26 22.74 -0.36
C HIS A 30 20.11 21.23 -0.19
N GLY A 31 19.40 20.77 0.83
CA GLY A 31 18.93 19.39 0.87
C GLY A 31 18.18 19.12 -0.41
N GLN A 32 18.66 18.14 -1.18
CA GLN A 32 17.90 17.61 -2.29
C GLN A 32 16.47 17.42 -1.79
N PRO A 33 15.45 18.02 -2.42
CA PRO A 33 14.09 17.60 -2.18
C PRO A 33 14.15 16.11 -2.42
N TYR A 34 13.94 15.29 -1.36
CA TYR A 34 13.77 13.87 -1.54
C TYR A 34 12.73 13.80 -2.61
N SER A 35 13.14 13.40 -3.81
CA SER A 35 12.34 13.56 -4.99
C SER A 35 11.22 12.57 -4.77
N LEU A 36 10.16 13.06 -4.12
CA LEU A 36 8.88 12.42 -4.02
C LEU A 36 8.38 12.52 -5.44
N THR A 37 8.96 11.63 -6.24
CA THR A 37 8.77 11.49 -7.65
C THR A 37 7.27 11.42 -7.73
N LYS A 38 6.68 12.49 -8.27
CA LYS A 38 5.27 12.56 -8.64
C LYS A 38 5.09 11.64 -9.83
N LEU A 39 5.45 10.38 -9.66
CA LEU A 39 5.00 9.32 -10.50
C LEU A 39 3.48 9.39 -10.45
N PRO A 40 2.79 9.29 -11.60
CA PRO A 40 1.37 9.06 -11.60
C PRO A 40 1.14 7.69 -10.95
N LYS A 41 1.02 7.68 -9.61
CA LYS A 41 0.66 6.52 -8.80
C LYS A 41 -0.61 5.81 -9.32
N PRO A 42 -1.60 6.47 -9.97
CA PRO A 42 -2.77 5.78 -10.49
C PRO A 42 -2.43 4.79 -11.61
N HIS A 43 -1.49 5.12 -12.49
CA HIS A 43 -1.24 4.32 -13.70
C HIS A 43 -0.61 2.97 -13.36
N ARG A 44 0.45 2.95 -12.53
CA ARG A 44 1.05 1.67 -12.08
C ARG A 44 0.09 0.80 -11.29
N LYS A 45 -0.73 1.40 -10.40
CA LYS A 45 -1.73 0.65 -9.63
C LYS A 45 -2.79 0.03 -10.53
N GLY A 46 -3.20 0.76 -11.58
CA GLY A 46 -4.15 0.25 -12.58
C GLY A 46 -3.59 -0.96 -13.33
N LEU A 47 -2.33 -0.89 -13.77
CA LEU A 47 -1.66 -1.99 -14.46
C LEU A 47 -1.54 -3.24 -13.57
N LEU A 48 -1.05 -3.09 -12.34
CA LEU A 48 -0.95 -4.20 -11.38
C LEU A 48 -2.31 -4.85 -11.10
N ARG A 49 -3.35 -4.04 -10.88
CA ARG A 49 -4.71 -4.54 -10.65
C ARG A 49 -5.24 -5.32 -11.85
N LYS A 50 -4.97 -4.85 -13.07
CA LYS A 50 -5.38 -5.53 -14.30
C LYS A 50 -4.68 -6.88 -14.43
N SER A 51 -3.36 -6.91 -14.30
CA SER A 51 -2.58 -8.16 -14.39
C SER A 51 -3.01 -9.18 -13.33
N MET A 52 -3.22 -8.75 -12.08
CA MET A 52 -3.74 -9.64 -11.04
C MET A 52 -5.11 -10.20 -11.41
N LEU A 53 -6.05 -9.37 -11.88
CA LEU A 53 -7.38 -9.86 -12.27
C LEU A 53 -7.30 -10.87 -13.42
N GLU A 54 -6.43 -10.66 -14.40
CA GLU A 54 -6.23 -11.58 -15.52
C GLU A 54 -5.66 -12.94 -15.05
N GLU A 55 -4.66 -12.92 -14.17
CA GLU A 55 -4.10 -14.13 -13.55
C GLU A 55 -5.16 -14.88 -12.73
N TRP A 56 -5.88 -14.16 -11.86
CA TRP A 56 -6.96 -14.74 -11.05
C TRP A 56 -8.06 -15.33 -11.92
N GLN A 57 -8.46 -14.65 -12.99
CA GLN A 57 -9.44 -15.16 -13.94
C GLN A 57 -8.96 -16.43 -14.64
N THR A 58 -7.67 -16.50 -14.97
CA THR A 58 -7.05 -17.67 -15.61
C THR A 58 -7.04 -18.86 -14.67
N LEU A 59 -6.65 -18.65 -13.42
CA LEU A 59 -6.70 -19.67 -12.37
C LEU A 59 -8.15 -20.13 -12.11
N TRP A 60 -9.11 -19.19 -12.10
CA TRP A 60 -10.52 -19.51 -11.92
C TRP A 60 -11.08 -20.33 -13.08
N LYS A 61 -10.68 -20.02 -14.31
CA LYS A 61 -11.07 -20.77 -15.51
C LYS A 61 -10.45 -22.17 -15.55
N ASN A 62 -9.20 -22.31 -15.13
CA ASN A 62 -8.45 -23.56 -15.31
C ASN A 62 -8.45 -24.48 -14.07
N GLY A 63 -8.75 -23.96 -12.88
CA GLY A 63 -8.73 -24.73 -11.64
C GLY A 63 -10.00 -25.55 -11.41
N ASP A 64 -9.87 -26.78 -10.95
CA ASP A 64 -11.00 -27.70 -10.77
C ASP A 64 -11.72 -27.58 -9.42
N THR A 65 -11.17 -26.80 -8.49
CA THR A 65 -11.81 -26.55 -7.19
C THR A 65 -12.93 -25.52 -7.33
N GLY A 66 -14.12 -25.81 -6.80
CA GLY A 66 -15.22 -24.84 -6.77
C GLY A 66 -15.96 -24.64 -8.10
N ARG A 67 -15.95 -25.63 -9.02
CA ARG A 67 -16.63 -25.54 -10.33
C ARG A 67 -18.12 -25.21 -10.26
N ASN A 68 -18.82 -25.63 -9.22
CA ASN A 68 -20.22 -25.24 -9.01
C ASN A 68 -20.38 -23.72 -8.87
N ILE A 69 -19.42 -23.06 -8.20
CA ILE A 69 -19.41 -21.60 -8.03
C ILE A 69 -18.97 -20.93 -9.33
N TYR A 70 -18.02 -21.51 -10.06
CA TYR A 70 -17.63 -21.02 -11.38
C TYR A 70 -18.83 -20.95 -12.34
N ASN A 71 -19.73 -21.94 -12.30
CA ASN A 71 -20.94 -21.94 -13.11
C ASN A 71 -21.92 -20.81 -12.77
N ILE A 72 -21.91 -20.33 -11.51
CA ILE A 72 -22.77 -19.23 -11.03
C ILE A 72 -22.08 -17.87 -11.24
N MET A 73 -20.76 -17.82 -11.05
CA MET A 73 -19.95 -16.61 -11.16
C MET A 73 -18.65 -16.93 -11.92
N PRO A 74 -18.68 -16.96 -13.26
CA PRO A 74 -17.52 -17.30 -14.07
C PRO A 74 -16.50 -16.17 -14.17
N LEU A 75 -16.90 -14.92 -13.85
CA LEU A 75 -16.04 -13.73 -13.95
C LEU A 75 -15.59 -13.26 -12.56
N VAL A 76 -14.29 -13.07 -12.40
CA VAL A 76 -13.67 -12.45 -11.23
C VAL A 76 -13.80 -10.93 -11.35
N SER A 77 -14.42 -10.31 -10.36
CA SER A 77 -14.64 -8.86 -10.32
C SER A 77 -14.37 -8.32 -8.92
N LEU A 78 -13.81 -7.10 -8.86
CA LEU A 78 -13.64 -6.35 -7.61
C LEU A 78 -14.92 -5.64 -7.16
N ARG A 79 -15.96 -5.61 -8.01
CA ARG A 79 -17.24 -5.00 -7.66
C ARG A 79 -18.11 -6.01 -6.92
N PRO A 80 -18.75 -5.62 -5.82
CA PRO A 80 -19.78 -6.45 -5.21
C PRO A 80 -20.86 -6.69 -6.26
N THR A 81 -20.99 -7.93 -6.72
CA THR A 81 -22.03 -8.32 -7.67
C THR A 81 -23.09 -9.07 -6.89
N ASN A 82 -24.36 -8.95 -7.28
CA ASN A 82 -25.50 -9.65 -6.64
C ASN A 82 -25.28 -11.18 -6.53
N CYS A 83 -24.37 -11.75 -7.32
CA CYS A 83 -23.91 -13.14 -7.29
C CYS A 83 -23.34 -13.60 -5.93
N ILE A 84 -22.87 -12.68 -5.07
CA ILE A 84 -22.41 -13.03 -3.71
C ILE A 84 -23.55 -13.61 -2.89
N ARG A 85 -24.80 -13.14 -3.08
CA ARG A 85 -25.96 -13.64 -2.32
C ARG A 85 -26.27 -15.10 -2.62
N GLU A 86 -26.30 -15.48 -3.90
CA GLU A 86 -26.56 -16.85 -4.34
C GLU A 86 -25.43 -17.81 -3.92
N ALA A 87 -24.17 -17.37 -4.03
CA ALA A 87 -23.03 -18.14 -3.53
C ALA A 87 -23.11 -18.36 -2.02
N VAL A 88 -23.46 -17.33 -1.25
CA VAL A 88 -23.66 -17.43 0.22
C VAL A 88 -24.80 -18.38 0.57
N ILE A 89 -25.91 -18.37 -0.18
CA ILE A 89 -27.01 -19.34 0.03
C ILE A 89 -26.54 -20.77 -0.24
N PHE A 90 -25.80 -20.99 -1.34
CA PHE A 90 -25.22 -22.30 -1.69
C PHE A 90 -24.30 -22.85 -0.58
N PHE A 91 -23.44 -22.01 0.00
CA PHE A 91 -22.56 -22.40 1.11
C PHE A 91 -23.32 -22.65 2.42
N ASN A 92 -24.38 -21.89 2.69
CA ASN A 92 -25.17 -22.04 3.92
C ASN A 92 -26.12 -23.25 3.88
N GLN A 93 -26.54 -23.72 2.70
CA GLN A 93 -27.40 -24.89 2.57
C GLN A 93 -26.66 -26.23 2.72
N HIS A 94 -25.33 -26.26 2.52
CA HIS A 94 -24.51 -27.48 2.60
C HIS A 94 -23.51 -27.43 3.78
N GLY A 95 -24.00 -27.15 4.99
CA GLY A 95 -23.20 -27.30 6.22
C GLY A 95 -22.68 -28.73 6.42
N PRO A 96 -21.58 -28.94 7.18
CA PRO A 96 -20.96 -30.25 7.33
C PRO A 96 -21.95 -31.23 7.97
N SER A 97 -22.26 -32.33 7.27
CA SER A 97 -22.74 -33.57 7.91
C SER A 97 -21.57 -34.32 8.53
#